data_AF-A0A6C1NLL6-F1
#
_entry.id   AF-A0A6C1NLL6-F1
#
_cell.length_a   1.000
_cell.length_b   1.000
_cell.length_c   1.000
_cell.angle_alpha   90.00
_cell.angle_beta   90.00
_cell.angle_gamma   90.00
#
_symmetry.space_group_name_H-M   'P 1'
#
loop_
_entity.id
_entity.type
_entity.pdbx_description
1 polymer ?
#
loop_
_entity_poly.entity_id
_entity_poly.type
_entity_poly.pdbx_seq_one_letter_code
_entity_poly.pdbx_strand_id
1 'polypeptide(L)' 'MTFAALSFGLAEEMAGGTPLARAVNGYIAVFWGVRVALQGVMDVKPYLSGRLDHLGYHGLTLVFLFLTLLHAWAALG' A
#
# COMPACT_ATOMS: atom_id res chain seq x y z
N MET A 1 -9.33 -3.80 6.75
CA MET A 1 -10.61 -3.61 6.03
C MET A 1 -11.12 -2.17 6.12
N THR A 2 -10.93 -1.49 7.25
CA THR A 2 -11.32 -0.08 7.45
C THR A 2 -10.68 0.89 6.44
N PHE A 3 -9.40 0.72 6.08
CA PHE A 3 -8.75 1.58 5.09
C PHE A 3 -9.43 1.51 3.71
N ALA A 4 -9.75 0.31 3.23
CA ALA A 4 -10.40 0.14 1.93
C ALA A 4 -11.82 0.76 1.94
N ALA A 5 -12.56 0.59 3.04
CA ALA A 5 -13.86 1.25 3.20
C ALA A 5 -13.76 2.78 3.18
N LEU A 6 -12.72 3.36 3.78
CA LEU A 6 -12.45 4.80 3.73
C LEU A 6 -12.05 5.22 2.31
N SER A 7 -11.12 4.50 1.65
CA SER A 7 -10.67 4.82 0.29
C SER A 7 -11.78 4.73 -0.78
N PHE A 8 -12.73 3.80 -0.64
CA PHE A 8 -13.86 3.69 -1.58
C PHE A 8 -15.08 4.51 -1.17
N GLY A 9 -15.37 4.63 0.12
CA GLY A 9 -16.56 5.33 0.63
C GLY A 9 -16.37 6.85 0.78
N LEU A 10 -15.14 7.32 0.92
CA LEU A 10 -14.77 8.74 1.02
C LEU A 10 -13.77 9.13 -0.07
N ALA A 11 -13.83 8.45 -1.23
CA ALA A 11 -12.89 8.68 -2.34
C ALA A 11 -12.82 10.15 -2.76
N GLU A 12 -13.96 10.85 -2.78
CA GLU A 12 -14.07 12.26 -3.17
C GLU A 12 -13.40 13.19 -2.15
N GLU A 13 -13.62 12.94 -0.85
CA GLU A 13 -12.95 13.64 0.26
C GLU A 13 -11.44 13.38 0.27
N MET A 14 -11.03 12.14 -0.01
CA MET A 14 -9.62 11.75 -0.07
C MET A 14 -8.89 12.29 -1.30
N ALA A 15 -9.60 12.51 -2.40
CA ALA A 15 -9.10 13.16 -3.61
C ALA A 15 -9.21 14.70 -3.56
N GLY A 16 -10.00 15.24 -2.62
CA GLY A 16 -10.27 16.68 -2.49
C GLY A 16 -9.10 17.53 -2.02
N GLY A 17 -7.94 16.94 -1.73
CA GLY A 17 -6.71 17.67 -1.41
C GLY A 17 -6.71 18.41 -0.08
N THR A 18 -7.69 18.16 0.79
CA THR A 18 -7.75 18.78 2.12
C THR A 18 -6.52 18.41 2.96
N PRO A 19 -6.10 19.25 3.93
CA PRO A 19 -4.95 18.94 4.77
C PRO A 19 -5.09 17.59 5.50
N LEU A 20 -6.31 17.22 5.89
CA LEU A 20 -6.61 15.92 6.49
C LEU A 20 -6.46 14.79 5.48
N ALA A 21 -7.00 14.93 4.27
CA ALA A 21 -6.87 13.94 3.21
C ALA A 21 -5.39 13.68 2.85
N ARG A 22 -4.59 14.73 2.75
CA ARG A 22 -3.14 14.63 2.49
C ARG A 22 -2.40 13.93 3.63
N ALA A 23 -2.73 14.23 4.89
CA ALA A 23 -2.14 13.57 6.05
C ALA A 23 -2.49 12.08 6.11
N VAL A 24 -3.75 11.72 5.85
CA VAL A 24 -4.21 10.32 5.81
C VAL A 24 -3.55 9.57 4.65
N ASN A 25 -3.52 10.15 3.45
CA ASN A 25 -2.84 9.57 2.29
C ASN A 25 -1.33 9.39 2.56
N GLY A 26 -0.67 10.38 3.15
CA GLY A 26 0.74 10.30 3.52
C GLY A 26 1.01 9.19 4.54
N TYR A 27 0.19 9.08 5.58
CA TYR A 27 0.29 7.98 6.56
C TYR A 27 0.15 6.61 5.90
N ILE A 28 -0.84 6.44 5.01
CA ILE A 28 -1.08 5.20 4.28
C ILE A 28 0.12 4.86 3.39
N ALA A 29 0.68 5.85 2.69
CA ALA A 29 1.86 5.68 1.85
C ALA A 29 3.09 5.22 2.65
N VAL A 30 3.36 5.87 3.79
CA VAL A 30 4.48 5.47 4.67
C VAL A 30 4.27 4.06 5.22
N PHE A 31 3.06 3.73 5.68
CA PHE A 31 2.75 2.41 6.21
C PHE A 31 3.02 1.29 5.19
N TRP A 32 2.48 1.42 3.98
CA TRP A 32 2.69 0.41 2.93
C TRP A 32 4.11 0.41 2.38
N GLY A 33 4.77 1.57 2.30
CA GLY A 33 6.17 1.68 1.88
C GLY A 33 7.11 0.95 2.84
N VAL A 34 6.93 1.15 4.15
CA VAL A 34 7.68 0.41 5.19
C VAL A 34 7.38 -1.09 5.09
N ARG A 35 6.12 -1.48 4.85
CA ARG A 35 5.74 -2.90 4.67
C ARG A 35 6.49 -3.54 3.50
N VAL A 36 6.58 -2.86 2.35
CA VAL A 36 7.31 -3.34 1.17
C VAL A 36 8.81 -3.44 1.47
N ALA A 37 9.39 -2.43 2.12
CA ALA A 37 10.80 -2.44 2.51
C ALA A 37 11.13 -3.62 3.45
N LEU A 38 10.27 -3.88 4.43
CA LEU A 38 10.40 -5.01 5.35
C LEU A 38 10.23 -6.37 4.66
N GLN A 39 9.51 -6.43 3.54
CA GLN A 39 9.36 -7.66 2.76
C GLN A 39 10.71 -8.16 2.21
N GLY A 40 11.63 -7.25 1.89
CA GLY A 40 13.00 -7.59 1.48
C GLY A 40 13.95 -7.92 2.63
N VAL A 41 13.62 -7.49 3.86
CA VAL A 41 14.42 -7.79 5.07
C VAL A 41 14.01 -9.12 5.71
N MET A 42 12.71 -9.44 5.70
CA MET A 42 12.17 -10.72 6.17
C MET A 42 12.11 -11.73 5.01
N ASP A 43 13.26 -12.19 4.55
CA ASP A 43 13.37 -13.12 3.42
C ASP A 43 12.70 -14.48 3.74
N VAL A 44 11.42 -14.63 3.38
CA VAL A 44 10.62 -15.88 3.57
C VAL A 44 10.99 -16.94 2.52
N LYS A 45 11.94 -16.66 1.61
CA LYS A 45 12.41 -17.57 0.56
C LYS A 45 12.67 -19.02 0.98
N PRO A 46 13.12 -19.35 2.21
CA PRO A 46 13.31 -20.76 2.60
C PRO A 46 12.01 -21.60 2.65
N TYR A 47 10.83 -20.96 2.69
CA TYR A 47 9.53 -21.63 2.88
C TYR A 47 8.61 -21.64 1.64
N LEU A 48 9.01 -21.02 0.53
CA LEU A 48 8.22 -21.02 -0.71
C LEU A 48 8.47 -22.32 -1.49
N SER A 49 7.64 -23.34 -1.26
CA SER A 49 7.76 -24.66 -1.91
C SER A 49 7.08 -24.75 -3.28
N GLY A 50 6.22 -23.78 -3.66
CA GLY A 50 5.48 -23.79 -4.93
C GLY A 50 5.65 -22.54 -5.83
N ARG A 51 5.55 -22.73 -7.15
CA ARG A 51 5.51 -21.64 -8.16
C ARG A 51 4.34 -20.66 -7.93
N LEU A 52 3.22 -21.14 -7.38
CA LEU A 52 2.05 -20.31 -7.07
C LEU A 52 2.29 -19.38 -5.89
N ASP A 53 3.02 -19.85 -4.87
CA ASP A 53 3.38 -19.04 -3.70
C ASP A 53 4.29 -17.88 -4.12
N HIS A 54 5.20 -18.13 -5.06
CA HIS A 54 6.10 -17.12 -5.61
C HIS A 54 5.33 -16.04 -6.39
N LEU A 55 4.32 -16.45 -7.16
CA LEU A 55 3.45 -15.53 -7.91
C LEU A 55 2.56 -14.71 -6.97
N GLY A 56 1.98 -15.34 -5.95
CA GLY A 56 1.18 -14.67 -4.93
C GLY A 56 2.01 -13.65 -4.15
N TYR A 57 3.24 -14.00 -3.78
CA TYR A 57 4.16 -13.10 -3.09
C TYR A 57 4.49 -11.86 -3.94
N HIS A 58 4.84 -12.04 -5.21
CA HIS A 58 5.11 -10.93 -6.14
C HIS A 58 3.86 -10.09 -6.42
N GLY A 59 2.70 -10.72 -6.62
CA GLY A 59 1.44 -10.03 -6.83
C GLY A 59 1.06 -9.16 -5.64
N LEU A 60 1.24 -9.66 -4.41
CA LEU A 60 0.96 -8.92 -3.19
C LEU A 60 1.94 -7.73 -3.03
N THR A 61 3.22 -7.92 -3.35
CA THR A 61 4.21 -6.84 -3.38
C THR A 61 3.82 -5.74 -4.37
N LEU A 62 3.38 -6.10 -5.57
CA LEU A 62 2.90 -5.14 -6.58
C LEU A 62 1.70 -4.34 -6.08
N VAL A 63 0.74 -4.98 -5.42
CA VAL A 63 -0.41 -4.29 -4.82
C VAL A 63 0.03 -3.29 -3.76
N PHE A 64 0.96 -3.66 -2.88
CA PHE A 64 1.45 -2.74 -1.84
C PHE A 64 2.27 -1.59 -2.42
N LEU A 65 3.08 -1.85 -3.45
CA LEU A 65 3.79 -0.81 -4.22
C LEU A 65 2.81 0.16 -4.85
N PHE A 66 1.78 -0.37 -5.53
CA PHE A 66 0.74 0.45 -6.15
C PHE A 66 0.02 1.34 -5.13
N LEU A 67 -0.41 0.77 -3.99
CA LEU A 67 -1.04 1.52 -2.92
C LEU A 67 -0.13 2.62 -2.36
N THR A 68 1.16 2.31 -2.18
CA THR A 68 2.17 3.26 -1.69
C THR A 68 2.31 4.44 -2.65
N LEU A 69 2.50 4.18 -3.94
CA LEU A 69 2.69 5.21 -4.95
C LEU A 69 1.44 6.06 -5.16
N LEU A 70 0.27 5.42 -5.21
CA LEU A 70 -1.00 6.10 -5.40
C LEU A 70 -1.31 7.06 -4.24
N HIS A 71 -1.14 6.60 -3.00
CA HIS A 71 -1.39 7.45 -1.83
C HIS A 71 -0.28 8.50 -1.64
N ALA A 72 0.97 8.21 -2.02
CA ALA A 72 2.03 9.22 -2.02
C ALA A 72 1.73 10.33 -3.03
N TRP A 73 1.24 9.98 -4.22
CA TRP A 73 0.82 10.94 -5.22
C TRP A 73 -0.37 11.78 -4.72
N ALA A 74 -1.39 11.15 -4.14
CA ALA A 74 -2.55 11.85 -3.58
C ALA A 74 -2.22 12.72 -2.35
N ALA A 75 -1.10 12.46 -1.65
CA ALA A 75 -0.63 13.31 -0.55
C ALA A 75 0.17 14.53 -1.04
N LEU A 76 0.83 14.41 -2.20
CA LEU A 76 1.69 15.44 -2.77
C LEU A 76 0.95 16.36 -3.75
N GLY A 77 -0.06 15.83 -4.45
CA GLY A 77 -0.93 16.54 -5.39
C GLY A 77 -1.84 17.59 -4.78
#